data_AF-Q6B862-F1
#
_entry.id   AF-Q6B862-F1
#
_cell.length_a   1.000
_cell.length_b   1.000
_cell.length_c   1.000
_cell.angle_alpha   90.00
_cell.angle_beta   90.00
_cell.angle_gamma   90.00
#
_symmetry.space_group_name_H-M   'P 1'
#
loop_
_entity.id
_entity.type
_entity.pdbx_description
1 polymer ?
#
loop_
_entity_poly.entity_id
_entity_poly.type
_entity_poly.pdbx_seq_one_letter_code
_entity_poly.pdbx_strand_id
1 'polypeptide(L)'
;MVYLPPPALRWLDLPNKWRLEREEKGIKPFSYYRTPADQEGLEKLCFFTYKCTKLGLVLGVGDAIAVSHASGLVPVLGRIGYWTLPVVTAGGAFVATNLIATKLTGQDSPATHFLGGVAAASVFGAKWQSMRAGLWLSAIVGTWAAIRKYSKDHDIALAPTQKSCANFFLLNRVDLTIVSPR
;
A
#
# COMPACT_ATOMS: atom_id res chain seq x y z
N MET A 1 -33.23 -2.86 -0.78
CA MET A 1 -33.49 -2.18 0.51
C MET A 1 -32.24 -1.42 0.91
N VAL A 2 -32.32 -0.10 1.05
CA VAL A 2 -31.24 0.69 1.65
C VAL A 2 -31.42 0.60 3.16
N TYR A 3 -30.50 -0.07 3.85
CA TYR A 3 -30.52 -0.18 5.31
C TYR A 3 -30.06 1.15 5.88
N LEU A 4 -30.98 1.97 6.41
CA LEU A 4 -30.62 3.17 7.14
C LEU A 4 -30.40 2.80 8.62
N PRO A 5 -29.19 2.96 9.17
CA PRO A 5 -28.93 2.68 10.57
C PRO A 5 -29.72 3.62 11.48
N PRO A 6 -29.95 3.23 12.75
CA PRO A 6 -30.60 4.08 13.74
C PRO A 6 -29.93 5.46 13.85
N PRO A 7 -30.65 6.52 14.24
CA PRO A 7 -30.09 7.88 14.34
C PRO A 7 -28.79 7.97 15.16
N ALA A 8 -28.66 7.15 16.21
CA ALA A 8 -27.47 7.06 17.06
C ALA A 8 -26.23 6.46 16.37
N LEU A 9 -26.43 5.70 15.28
CA LEU A 9 -25.39 5.01 14.51
C LEU A 9 -25.18 5.63 13.11
N ARG A 10 -25.78 6.80 12.86
CA ARG A 10 -25.68 7.52 11.58
C ARG A 10 -24.24 7.90 11.20
N TRP A 11 -23.32 7.97 12.17
CA TRP A 11 -21.90 8.20 11.92
C TRP A 11 -21.21 7.01 11.22
N LEU A 12 -21.74 5.78 11.34
CA LEU A 12 -21.24 4.61 10.60
C LEU A 12 -21.48 4.74 9.08
N ASP A 13 -22.45 5.56 8.68
CA ASP A 13 -22.78 5.81 7.27
C ASP A 13 -22.04 7.00 6.66
N LEU A 14 -21.27 7.76 7.44
CA LEU A 14 -20.45 8.86 6.93
C LEU A 14 -19.54 8.45 5.76
N PRO A 15 -18.86 7.29 5.78
CA PRO A 15 -18.02 6.85 4.66
C PRO A 15 -18.83 6.60 3.37
N ASN A 16 -20.05 6.05 3.50
CA ASN A 16 -20.95 5.83 2.37
C ASN A 16 -21.42 7.16 1.78
N LYS A 17 -21.78 8.11 2.65
CA LYS A 17 -22.20 9.45 2.24
C LYS A 17 -21.06 10.20 1.52
N TRP A 18 -19.85 10.17 2.07
CA TRP A 18 -18.68 10.79 1.45
C TRP A 18 -18.29 10.15 0.11
N ARG A 19 -18.49 8.83 -0.04
CA ARG A 19 -18.28 8.15 -1.33
C ARG A 19 -19.25 8.66 -2.38
N LEU A 20 -20.55 8.66 -2.08
CA LEU A 20 -21.59 9.13 -3.00
C LEU A 20 -21.36 10.58 -3.43
N GLU A 21 -21.05 11.45 -2.47
CA GLU A 21 -20.77 12.87 -2.74
C GLU A 21 -19.56 13.07 -3.67
N ARG A 22 -18.54 12.21 -3.57
CA ARG A 22 -17.36 12.25 -4.47
C ARG A 22 -17.66 11.69 -5.85
N GLU A 23 -18.48 10.65 -5.93
CA GLU A 23 -18.97 10.10 -7.20
C GLU A 23 -19.79 11.16 -7.95
N GLU A 24 -20.68 11.88 -7.26
CA GLU A 24 -21.42 13.02 -7.80
C GLU A 24 -20.50 14.15 -8.29
N LYS A 25 -19.43 14.45 -7.55
CA LYS A 25 -18.40 15.43 -7.95
C LYS A 25 -17.45 14.92 -9.05
N GLY A 26 -17.60 13.67 -9.50
CA GLY A 26 -16.75 13.04 -10.50
C GLY A 26 -15.30 12.80 -10.03
N ILE A 27 -15.07 12.74 -8.72
CA ILE A 27 -13.75 12.54 -8.12
C ILE A 27 -13.46 11.03 -8.10
N LYS A 28 -12.55 10.58 -8.97
CA LYS A 28 -12.10 9.18 -9.03
C LYS A 28 -11.03 8.91 -7.96
N PRO A 29 -11.02 7.71 -7.34
CA PRO A 29 -9.95 7.34 -6.42
C PRO A 29 -8.60 7.29 -7.15
N PHE A 30 -7.54 7.70 -6.45
CA PHE A 30 -6.19 7.57 -6.98
C PHE A 30 -5.85 6.11 -7.26
N SER A 31 -5.27 5.85 -8.44
CA SER A 31 -4.81 4.53 -8.86
C SER A 31 -3.34 4.63 -9.23
N TYR A 32 -2.51 3.80 -8.62
CA TYR A 32 -1.06 3.80 -8.85
C TYR A 32 -0.68 3.58 -10.31
N TYR A 33 -1.42 2.74 -11.04
CA TYR A 33 -1.11 2.38 -12.43
C TYR A 33 -1.82 3.26 -13.47
N ARG A 34 -2.38 4.42 -13.08
CA ARG A 34 -3.08 5.32 -14.02
C ARG A 34 -2.12 6.09 -14.94
N THR A 35 -0.92 6.37 -14.43
CA THR A 35 0.17 7.05 -15.13
C THR A 35 1.42 6.17 -15.06
N PRO A 36 2.35 6.25 -16.03
CA PRO A 36 3.60 5.50 -15.97
C PRO A 36 4.45 5.91 -14.76
N ALA A 37 5.35 5.03 -14.31
CA ALA A 37 6.07 5.19 -13.04
C ALA A 37 6.93 6.46 -12.90
N ASP A 38 7.30 7.12 -14.00
CA ASP A 38 8.06 8.38 -14.05
C ASP A 38 7.22 9.64 -13.70
N GLN A 39 5.89 9.52 -13.74
CA GLN A 39 4.94 10.58 -13.45
C GLN A 39 4.29 10.45 -12.07
N GLU A 40 3.87 11.58 -11.50
CA GLU A 40 3.12 11.65 -10.22
C GLU A 40 3.86 10.98 -9.05
N GLY A 41 5.17 11.20 -8.97
CA GLY A 41 6.05 10.53 -8.00
C GLY A 41 5.64 10.79 -6.55
N LEU A 42 5.23 12.02 -6.22
CA LEU A 42 4.83 12.38 -4.85
C LEU A 42 3.49 11.75 -4.49
N GLU A 43 2.52 11.79 -5.39
CA GLU A 43 1.19 11.20 -5.19
C GLU A 43 1.30 9.68 -5.03
N LYS A 44 2.12 9.02 -5.87
CA LYS A 44 2.42 7.59 -5.76
C LYS A 44 3.14 7.26 -4.47
N LEU A 45 4.09 8.09 -4.05
CA LEU A 45 4.82 7.92 -2.79
C LEU A 45 3.87 8.04 -1.59
N CYS A 46 3.00 9.05 -1.56
CA CYS A 46 1.99 9.22 -0.52
C CYS A 46 1.01 8.04 -0.49
N PHE A 47 0.56 7.59 -1.67
CA PHE A 47 -0.32 6.43 -1.79
C PHE A 47 0.33 5.16 -1.24
N PHE A 48 1.56 4.86 -1.65
CA PHE A 48 2.29 3.70 -1.14
C PHE A 48 2.59 3.82 0.35
N THR A 49 3.03 4.99 0.81
CA THR A 49 3.26 5.27 2.23
C THR A 49 2.03 4.97 3.05
N TYR A 50 0.86 5.47 2.65
CA TYR A 50 -0.39 5.21 3.36
C TYR A 50 -0.76 3.73 3.42
N LYS A 51 -0.65 2.99 2.31
CA LYS A 51 -0.89 1.54 2.27
C LYS A 51 0.11 0.78 3.15
N CYS A 52 1.38 1.15 3.08
CA CYS A 52 2.45 0.59 3.89
C CYS A 52 2.26 0.90 5.38
N THR A 53 1.81 2.09 5.75
CA THR A 53 1.48 2.44 7.13
C THR A 53 0.37 1.54 7.65
N LYS A 54 -0.72 1.35 6.89
CA LYS A 54 -1.79 0.43 7.29
C LYS A 54 -1.28 -0.99 7.52
N LEU A 55 -0.48 -1.50 6.59
CA LEU A 55 0.11 -2.83 6.71
C LEU A 55 1.02 -2.91 7.95
N GLY A 56 1.87 -1.92 8.15
CA GLY A 56 2.76 -1.80 9.29
C GLY A 56 2.03 -1.76 10.63
N LEU A 57 0.92 -1.02 10.71
CA LEU A 57 0.06 -0.98 11.90
C LEU A 57 -0.54 -2.37 12.18
N VAL A 58 -1.08 -3.05 11.16
CA VAL A 58 -1.67 -4.39 11.33
C VAL A 58 -0.60 -5.40 11.78
N LEU A 59 0.58 -5.37 11.17
CA LEU A 59 1.69 -6.25 11.55
C LEU A 59 2.20 -5.93 12.96
N GLY A 60 2.30 -4.66 13.32
CA GLY A 60 2.77 -4.22 14.62
C GLY A 60 1.81 -4.53 15.77
N VAL A 61 0.50 -4.34 15.55
CA VAL A 61 -0.54 -4.75 16.50
C VAL A 61 -0.59 -6.28 16.60
N GLY A 62 -0.50 -6.99 15.47
CA GLY A 62 -0.44 -8.44 15.43
C GLY A 62 0.76 -8.99 16.21
N ASP A 63 1.94 -8.45 16.00
CA ASP A 63 3.16 -8.80 16.75
C ASP A 63 3.00 -8.50 18.25
N ALA A 64 2.51 -7.31 18.60
CA ALA A 64 2.29 -6.93 19.99
C ALA A 64 1.38 -7.93 20.74
N ILE A 65 0.31 -8.40 20.10
CA ILE A 65 -0.67 -9.30 20.72
C ILE A 65 -0.20 -10.76 20.68
N ALA A 66 0.23 -11.25 19.51
CA ALA A 66 0.37 -12.67 19.24
C ALA A 66 1.79 -13.22 19.49
N VAL A 67 2.83 -12.38 19.39
CA VAL A 67 4.22 -12.85 19.46
C VAL A 67 4.93 -12.25 20.66
N SER A 68 4.88 -10.92 20.76
CA SER A 68 5.63 -10.18 21.78
C SER A 68 4.88 -10.07 23.12
N HIS A 69 3.58 -10.41 23.15
CA HIS A 69 2.69 -10.27 24.32
C HIS A 69 2.92 -8.96 25.08
N ALA A 70 3.05 -7.87 24.33
CA ALA A 70 3.39 -6.56 24.84
C ALA A 70 2.25 -6.03 25.71
N SER A 71 2.52 -5.80 26.99
CA SER A 71 1.58 -5.22 27.94
C SER A 71 1.90 -3.75 28.19
N GLY A 72 0.87 -2.90 28.16
CA GLY A 72 1.00 -1.46 28.33
C GLY A 72 1.19 -0.67 27.02
N LEU A 73 0.95 0.65 27.09
CA LEU A 73 0.88 1.50 25.92
C LEU A 73 2.24 1.66 25.20
N VAL A 74 3.32 1.90 25.95
CA VAL A 74 4.65 2.16 25.39
C VAL A 74 5.22 0.94 24.65
N PRO A 75 5.20 -0.28 25.21
CA PRO A 75 5.66 -1.47 24.49
C PRO A 75 4.86 -1.78 23.22
N VAL A 76 3.54 -1.57 23.25
CA VAL A 76 2.68 -1.75 22.06
C VAL A 76 3.05 -0.74 20.97
N LEU A 77 3.19 0.53 21.31
CA LEU A 77 3.63 1.56 20.36
C LEU A 77 5.02 1.27 19.80
N GLY A 78 5.93 0.75 20.62
CA GLY A 78 7.26 0.30 20.19
C GLY A 78 7.18 -0.79 19.12
N ARG A 79 6.31 -1.79 19.28
CA ARG A 79 6.09 -2.87 18.29
C ARG A 79 5.43 -2.36 17.01
N ILE A 80 4.52 -1.41 17.14
CA ILE A 80 3.93 -0.72 15.99
C ILE A 80 5.02 0.00 15.19
N GLY A 81 5.89 0.77 15.85
CA GLY A 81 7.01 1.44 15.20
C GLY A 81 8.00 0.46 14.56
N TYR A 82 8.33 -0.64 15.26
CA TYR A 82 9.25 -1.68 14.81
C TYR A 82 8.89 -2.30 13.45
N TRP A 83 7.59 -2.43 13.16
CA TRP A 83 7.10 -2.92 11.87
C TRP A 83 6.77 -1.80 10.89
N THR A 84 6.15 -0.72 11.36
CA THR A 84 5.66 0.34 10.47
C THR A 84 6.79 1.08 9.76
N LEU A 85 7.85 1.43 10.49
CA LEU A 85 8.98 2.18 9.91
C LEU A 85 9.63 1.45 8.73
N PRO A 86 10.12 0.21 8.85
CA PRO A 86 10.75 -0.48 7.73
C PRO A 86 9.77 -0.77 6.58
N VAL A 87 8.48 -1.04 6.86
CA VAL A 87 7.47 -1.26 5.80
C VAL A 87 7.23 0.03 4.99
N VAL A 88 7.11 1.18 5.66
CA VAL A 88 6.97 2.48 4.99
C VAL A 88 8.22 2.84 4.21
N THR A 89 9.41 2.68 4.81
CA THR A 89 10.68 2.94 4.12
C THR A 89 10.86 2.03 2.91
N ALA A 90 10.48 0.75 2.99
CA ALA A 90 10.50 -0.17 1.85
C ALA A 90 9.55 0.28 0.73
N GLY A 91 8.34 0.73 1.07
CA GLY A 91 7.40 1.30 0.09
C GLY A 91 7.94 2.56 -0.57
N GLY A 92 8.59 3.44 0.20
CA GLY A 92 9.24 4.63 -0.33
C GLY A 92 10.40 4.31 -1.26
N ALA A 93 11.27 3.37 -0.87
CA ALA A 93 12.36 2.87 -1.69
C ALA A 93 11.85 2.28 -3.01
N PHE A 94 10.77 1.49 -2.97
CA PHE A 94 10.12 0.95 -4.17
C PHE A 94 9.73 2.05 -5.17
N VAL A 95 8.98 3.05 -4.70
CA VAL A 95 8.48 4.13 -5.57
C VAL A 95 9.62 4.99 -6.09
N ALA A 96 10.57 5.36 -5.23
CA ALA A 96 11.72 6.17 -5.62
C ALA A 96 12.60 5.45 -6.67
N THR A 97 12.87 4.16 -6.46
CA THR A 97 13.65 3.36 -7.42
C THR A 97 12.92 3.22 -8.74
N ASN A 98 11.61 2.97 -8.75
CA ASN A 98 10.85 2.92 -10.01
C ASN A 98 10.86 4.27 -10.73
N LEU A 99 10.63 5.37 -10.01
CA LEU A 99 10.67 6.73 -10.58
C LEU A 99 12.02 7.00 -11.26
N ILE A 100 13.12 6.68 -10.58
CA ILE A 100 14.48 6.89 -11.11
C ILE A 100 14.75 5.92 -12.27
N ALA A 101 14.47 4.63 -12.09
CA ALA A 101 14.74 3.61 -13.10
C ALA A 101 13.98 3.89 -14.39
N THR A 102 12.69 4.21 -14.32
CA THR A 102 11.87 4.54 -15.47
C THR A 102 12.31 5.84 -16.15
N LYS A 103 12.75 6.85 -15.39
CA LYS A 103 13.34 8.07 -15.97
C LYS A 103 14.65 7.79 -16.72
N LEU A 104 15.46 6.84 -16.24
CA LEU A 104 16.73 6.46 -16.87
C LEU A 104 16.52 5.57 -18.11
N THR A 105 15.57 4.64 -18.06
CA THR A 105 15.30 3.73 -19.19
C THR A 105 14.33 4.31 -20.22
N GLY A 106 13.56 5.33 -19.84
CA GLY A 106 12.45 5.88 -20.64
C GLY A 106 11.28 4.90 -20.80
N GLN A 107 11.28 3.77 -20.07
CA GLN A 107 10.30 2.70 -20.24
C GLN A 107 9.84 2.15 -18.89
N ASP A 108 8.53 2.14 -18.67
CA ASP A 108 7.89 1.54 -17.49
C ASP A 108 7.65 0.04 -17.74
N SER A 109 8.67 -0.77 -17.47
CA SER A 109 8.66 -2.22 -17.74
C SER A 109 8.66 -3.05 -16.45
N PRO A 110 8.31 -4.36 -16.52
CA PRO A 110 8.41 -5.28 -15.39
C PRO A 110 9.82 -5.34 -14.75
N ALA A 111 10.87 -5.11 -15.54
CA ALA A 111 12.24 -5.08 -15.05
C ALA A 111 12.52 -3.88 -14.13
N THR A 112 11.95 -2.70 -14.42
CA THR A 112 12.05 -1.53 -13.52
C THR A 112 11.37 -1.82 -12.18
N HIS A 113 10.18 -2.43 -12.22
CA HIS A 113 9.44 -2.84 -11.03
C HIS A 113 10.15 -3.95 -10.23
N PHE A 114 10.88 -4.84 -10.91
CA PHE A 114 11.77 -5.80 -10.25
C PHE A 114 12.84 -5.08 -9.43
N LEU A 115 13.54 -4.11 -10.02
CA LEU A 115 14.56 -3.30 -9.32
C LEU A 115 13.96 -2.53 -8.14
N GLY A 116 12.77 -1.96 -8.30
CA GLY A 116 12.03 -1.37 -7.19
C GLY A 116 11.78 -2.37 -6.06
N GLY A 117 11.39 -3.61 -6.38
CA GLY A 117 11.18 -4.66 -5.40
C GLY A 117 12.46 -5.10 -4.68
N VAL A 118 13.59 -5.16 -5.40
CA VAL A 118 14.92 -5.41 -4.82
C VAL A 118 15.29 -4.28 -3.84
N ALA A 119 15.12 -3.02 -4.23
CA ALA A 119 15.36 -1.87 -3.35
C ALA A 119 14.49 -1.90 -2.09
N ALA A 120 13.20 -2.20 -2.23
CA ALA A 120 12.29 -2.37 -1.10
C ALA A 120 12.73 -3.49 -0.15
N ALA A 121 13.12 -4.65 -0.68
CA ALA A 121 13.57 -5.78 0.11
C ALA A 121 14.91 -5.53 0.82
N SER A 122 15.80 -4.73 0.21
CA SER A 122 17.07 -4.33 0.82
C SER A 122 16.89 -3.63 2.17
N VAL A 123 15.79 -2.89 2.35
CA VAL A 123 15.44 -2.22 3.62
C VAL A 123 15.28 -3.24 4.75
N PHE A 124 14.65 -4.39 4.46
CA PHE A 124 14.53 -5.48 5.43
C PHE A 124 15.82 -6.26 5.62
N GLY A 125 16.64 -6.38 4.57
CA GLY A 125 18.02 -6.89 4.68
C GLY A 125 18.84 -6.05 5.67
N ALA A 126 18.74 -4.72 5.60
CA ALA A 126 19.36 -3.80 6.54
C ALA A 126 18.74 -3.91 7.94
N LYS A 127 17.40 -3.95 8.05
CA LYS A 127 16.68 -4.11 9.32
C LYS A 127 17.14 -5.35 10.10
N TRP A 128 17.26 -6.49 9.43
CA TRP A 128 17.66 -7.75 10.04
C TRP A 128 19.17 -7.98 10.03
N GLN A 129 19.95 -7.01 9.55
CA GLN A 129 21.41 -7.09 9.40
C GLN A 129 21.88 -8.39 8.73
N SER A 130 21.12 -8.85 7.72
CA SER A 130 21.35 -10.14 7.10
C SER A 130 21.27 -10.03 5.58
N MET A 131 22.43 -10.16 4.94
CA MET A 131 22.54 -10.17 3.48
C MET A 131 21.76 -11.35 2.86
N ARG A 132 21.79 -12.53 3.52
CA ARG A 132 21.05 -13.71 3.05
C ARG A 132 19.54 -13.45 3.05
N ALA A 133 19.01 -12.88 4.13
CA ALA A 133 17.60 -12.52 4.20
C ALA A 133 17.23 -11.47 3.16
N GLY A 134 18.07 -10.44 2.99
CA GLY A 134 17.89 -9.42 1.96
C GLY A 134 17.87 -9.98 0.54
N LEU A 135 18.78 -10.90 0.19
CA LEU A 135 18.84 -11.52 -1.13
C LEU A 135 17.61 -12.38 -1.44
N TRP A 136 17.21 -13.25 -0.49
CA TRP A 136 16.01 -14.06 -0.65
C TRP A 136 14.76 -13.21 -0.79
N LEU A 137 14.63 -12.19 0.07
CA LEU A 137 13.47 -11.29 0.03
C LEU A 137 13.46 -10.47 -1.28
N SER A 138 14.63 -10.07 -1.78
CA SER A 138 14.76 -9.36 -3.06
C SER A 138 14.30 -10.21 -4.23
N ALA A 139 14.67 -11.50 -4.25
CA ALA A 139 14.21 -12.42 -5.28
C ALA A 139 12.69 -12.59 -5.24
N ILE A 140 12.10 -12.76 -4.06
CA ILE A 140 10.65 -12.96 -3.89
C ILE A 140 9.87 -11.69 -4.23
N VAL A 141 10.21 -10.56 -3.59
CA VAL A 141 9.48 -9.29 -3.72
C VAL A 141 9.72 -8.66 -5.08
N GLY A 142 10.95 -8.72 -5.60
CA GLY A 142 11.28 -8.27 -6.96
C GLY A 142 10.49 -9.03 -8.01
N THR A 143 10.49 -10.37 -7.95
CA THR A 143 9.74 -11.20 -8.90
C THR A 143 8.24 -10.94 -8.80
N TRP A 144 7.70 -10.83 -7.57
CA TRP A 144 6.30 -10.50 -7.37
C TRP A 144 5.92 -9.13 -7.96
N ALA A 145 6.77 -8.12 -7.79
CA ALA A 145 6.56 -6.80 -8.36
C ALA A 145 6.57 -6.81 -9.89
N ALA A 146 7.49 -7.56 -10.50
CA ALA A 146 7.56 -7.74 -11.95
C ALA A 146 6.31 -8.45 -12.50
N ILE A 147 5.89 -9.56 -11.86
CA ILE A 147 4.66 -10.28 -12.21
C ILE A 147 3.45 -9.35 -12.10
N ARG A 148 3.38 -8.55 -11.02
CA ARG A 148 2.27 -7.63 -10.80
C ARG A 148 2.20 -6.55 -11.88
N LYS A 149 3.34 -6.01 -12.30
CA LYS A 149 3.42 -5.05 -13.41
C LYS A 149 3.02 -5.71 -14.73
N TYR A 150 3.58 -6.88 -15.05
CA TYR A 150 3.24 -7.64 -16.25
C TYR A 150 1.73 -7.94 -16.36
N SER A 151 1.11 -8.35 -15.26
CA SER A 151 -0.34 -8.56 -15.16
C SER A 151 -1.15 -7.32 -15.45
N LYS A 152 -0.65 -6.14 -15.04
CA LYS A 152 -1.34 -4.86 -15.29
C LYS A 152 -1.21 -4.41 -16.73
N ASP A 153 -0.07 -4.66 -17.36
CA ASP A 153 0.16 -4.29 -18.75
C ASP A 153 -0.63 -5.21 -19.72
N HIS A 154 -0.98 -6.43 -19.31
CA HIS A 154 -1.74 -7.41 -20.12
C HIS A 154 -3.19 -7.62 -19.65
N ASP A 155 -3.70 -6.79 -18.73
CA ASP A 155 -5.04 -6.90 -18.14
C ASP A 155 -5.38 -8.28 -17.53
N ILE A 156 -4.37 -9.02 -17.07
CA ILE A 156 -4.53 -10.33 -16.45
C ILE A 156 -4.91 -10.13 -14.97
N ALA A 157 -6.06 -10.65 -14.54
CA ALA A 157 -6.49 -10.59 -13.14
C ALA A 157 -5.77 -11.64 -12.28
N LEU A 158 -4.66 -11.26 -11.62
CA LEU A 158 -3.92 -12.15 -10.70
C LEU A 158 -4.69 -12.54 -9.43
N ALA A 159 -5.73 -11.77 -9.08
CA ALA A 159 -6.60 -12.07 -7.96
C ALA A 159 -8.05 -11.85 -8.42
N PRO A 160 -9.01 -12.67 -7.96
CA PRO A 160 -10.41 -12.40 -8.21
C PRO A 160 -10.74 -11.00 -7.71
N THR A 161 -11.48 -10.23 -8.50
CA THR A 161 -11.98 -8.92 -8.07
C THR A 161 -12.91 -9.13 -6.90
N GLN A 162 -12.37 -9.02 -5.67
CA GLN A 162 -13.14 -9.17 -4.45
C GLN A 162 -14.29 -8.16 -4.47
N LYS A 163 -15.54 -8.61 -4.61
CA LYS A 163 -16.73 -7.75 -4.39
C LYS A 163 -16.65 -7.34 -2.92
N SER A 164 -16.21 -6.11 -2.66
CA SER A 164 -15.88 -5.66 -1.31
C SER A 164 -17.15 -5.62 -0.45
N CYS A 165 -17.11 -6.28 0.70
CA CYS A 165 -18.07 -6.04 1.77
C CYS A 165 -17.84 -4.60 2.27
N ALA A 166 -18.77 -3.70 1.93
CA ALA A 166 -18.65 -2.24 2.06
C ALA A 166 -18.44 -1.71 3.50
N ASN A 167 -18.37 -2.57 4.52
CA ASN A 167 -18.51 -2.19 5.93
C ASN A 167 -17.25 -2.34 6.79
N PHE A 168 -16.13 -2.84 6.25
CA PHE A 168 -14.89 -2.91 7.04
C PHE A 168 -14.02 -1.67 6.80
N PHE A 169 -13.95 -0.81 7.82
CA PHE A 169 -13.24 0.47 7.83
C PHE A 169 -11.80 0.40 7.29
N LEU A 170 -11.13 -0.74 7.42
CA LEU A 170 -9.75 -0.96 6.94
C LEU A 170 -9.65 -1.47 5.50
N LEU A 171 -10.73 -2.02 4.92
CA LEU A 171 -10.78 -2.66 3.59
C LEU A 171 -11.38 -1.76 2.50
N ASN A 172 -11.63 -0.48 2.80
CA ASN A 172 -12.25 0.43 1.85
C ASN A 172 -11.46 0.48 0.53
N ARG A 173 -12.10 0.05 -0.58
CA ARG A 173 -11.54 0.05 -1.95
C ARG A 173 -11.16 1.46 -2.43
N VAL A 174 -11.74 2.47 -1.79
CA VAL A 174 -11.63 3.87 -2.18
C VAL A 174 -10.62 4.52 -1.24
N ASP A 175 -9.44 4.82 -1.76
CA ASP A 175 -8.46 5.58 -1.01
C ASP A 175 -8.98 7.01 -0.87
N LEU A 176 -9.58 7.32 0.28
CA LEU A 176 -10.25 8.59 0.53
C LEU A 176 -9.27 9.76 0.74
N THR A 177 -7.97 9.47 0.85
CA THR A 177 -6.97 10.45 1.29
C THR A 177 -6.27 11.19 0.15
N ILE A 178 -6.25 10.65 -1.06
CA ILE A 178 -5.53 11.26 -2.19
C ILE A 178 -6.50 11.49 -3.34
N VAL A 179 -6.87 12.75 -3.51
CA VAL A 179 -7.61 13.26 -4.67
C VAL A 179 -6.61 13.99 -5.54
N SER A 180 -6.47 13.54 -6.79
CA SER A 180 -5.70 14.28 -7.78
C SER A 180 -6.51 15.49 -8.24
N PRO A 181 -5.95 16.71 -8.28
CA PRO A 181 -6.53 17.77 -9.08
C PRO A 181 -6.60 17.31 -10.54
N ARG A 182 -7.67 17.72 -11.24
CA ARG A 182 -7.87 17.44 -12.66
C ARG A 182 -6.83 18.16 -13.51
#